data_AF-A0A965PN20-F1
#
_entry.id   AF-A0A965PN20-F1
#
_cell.length_a   1.000
_cell.length_b   1.000
_cell.length_c   1.000
_cell.angle_alpha   90.00
_cell.angle_beta   90.00
_cell.angle_gamma   90.00
#
_symmetry.space_group_name_H-M   'P 1'
#
loop_
_entity.id
_entity.type
_entity.pdbx_description
1 polymer ?
#
loop_
_entity_poly.entity_id
_entity_poly.type
_entity_poly.pdbx_seq_one_letter_code
_entity_poly.pdbx_strand_id
1 'polypeptide(L)'
;MKISSATGVIDLRTLPEAKAWCIANNRSICSDAITSAGLDEATQQNAALGIYTPERCEAIKSYIAACRNEYLRCKGLILAAQTNDEADAVQFVAPPVPEGI
;
A
#
# COMPACT_ATOMS: atom_id res chain seq x y z
N MET A 1 -13.59 -19.67 11.90
CA MET A 1 -14.17 -20.31 10.70
C MET A 1 -15.11 -19.30 10.06
N LYS A 2 -14.94 -19.00 8.76
CA LYS A 2 -15.91 -18.17 8.02
C LYS A 2 -16.92 -19.10 7.36
N ILE A 3 -18.20 -18.84 7.56
CA ILE A 3 -19.27 -19.58 6.89
C ILE A 3 -19.90 -18.61 5.90
N SER A 4 -19.84 -18.93 4.60
CA SER A 4 -20.58 -18.21 3.58
C SER A 4 -21.97 -18.81 3.46
N SER A 5 -22.99 -17.96 3.50
CA SER A 5 -24.37 -18.31 3.19
C SER A 5 -24.88 -17.40 2.07
N ALA A 6 -26.02 -17.77 1.45
CA ALA A 6 -26.65 -16.97 0.40
C ALA A 6 -26.99 -15.52 0.82
N THR A 7 -26.98 -15.21 2.13
CA THR A 7 -27.36 -13.91 2.71
C THR A 7 -26.18 -13.15 3.34
N GLY A 8 -24.94 -13.63 3.23
CA GLY A 8 -23.76 -12.93 3.73
C GLY A 8 -22.68 -13.85 4.33
N VAL A 9 -21.58 -13.23 4.76
CA VAL A 9 -20.45 -13.91 5.39
C VAL A 9 -20.54 -13.70 6.91
N ILE A 10 -20.68 -14.79 7.66
CA ILE A 10 -20.62 -14.75 9.12
C ILE A 10 -19.21 -15.16 9.56
N ASP A 11 -18.56 -14.28 10.30
CA ASP A 11 -17.27 -14.54 10.92
C ASP A 11 -17.46 -14.98 12.37
N LEU A 12 -17.19 -16.27 12.64
CA LEU A 12 -17.34 -16.86 13.96
C LEU A 12 -16.11 -16.68 14.86
N ARG A 13 -15.08 -15.97 14.38
CA ARG A 13 -13.88 -15.68 15.18
C ARG A 13 -14.20 -14.64 16.26
N THR A 14 -13.52 -14.76 17.39
CA THR A 14 -13.49 -13.68 18.38
C THR A 14 -12.82 -12.44 17.78
N LEU A 15 -13.10 -11.26 18.35
CA LEU A 15 -12.49 -10.01 17.87
C LEU A 15 -10.94 -10.06 17.82
N PRO A 16 -10.23 -10.60 18.83
CA PRO A 16 -8.77 -10.74 18.76
C PRO A 16 -8.30 -11.66 17.62
N GLU A 17 -8.98 -12.81 17.42
CA GLU A 17 -8.65 -13.76 16.36
C GLU A 17 -8.91 -13.17 14.97
N ALA A 18 -10.01 -12.43 14.80
CA ALA A 18 -10.33 -11.75 13.57
C ALA A 18 -9.27 -10.69 13.22
N LYS A 19 -8.82 -9.90 14.21
CA LYS A 19 -7.75 -8.91 14.03
C LYS A 19 -6.42 -9.57 13.65
N ALA A 20 -6.02 -10.61 14.37
CA ALA A 20 -4.78 -11.34 14.09
C ALA A 20 -4.79 -11.93 12.67
N TRP A 21 -5.91 -12.52 12.26
CA TRP A 21 -6.06 -13.04 10.91
C TRP A 21 -6.03 -11.95 9.85
N CYS A 22 -6.70 -10.80 10.05
CA CYS A 22 -6.65 -9.70 9.09
C CYS A 22 -5.22 -9.18 8.88
N ILE A 23 -4.43 -9.08 9.96
CA ILE A 23 -3.03 -8.70 9.87
C ILE A 23 -2.24 -9.73 9.05
N ALA A 24 -2.39 -11.02 9.36
CA ALA A 24 -1.70 -12.09 8.63
C ALA A 24 -2.09 -12.14 7.15
N ASN A 25 -3.39 -12.00 6.86
CA ASN A 25 -3.92 -11.98 5.50
C ASN A 25 -3.39 -10.79 4.71
N ASN A 26 -3.41 -9.59 5.30
CA ASN A 26 -2.87 -8.40 4.64
C ASN A 26 -1.37 -8.52 4.41
N ARG A 27 -0.61 -9.12 5.33
CA ARG A 27 0.82 -9.42 5.11
C ARG A 27 1.03 -10.32 3.90
N SER A 28 0.26 -11.40 3.78
CA SER A 28 0.32 -12.30 2.63
C SER A 28 0.03 -11.56 1.32
N ILE A 29 -1.08 -10.80 1.27
CA ILE A 29 -1.46 -10.03 0.08
C ILE A 29 -0.37 -9.03 -0.31
N CYS A 30 0.24 -8.35 0.66
CA CYS A 30 1.35 -7.44 0.38
C CYS A 30 2.57 -8.17 -0.19
N SER A 31 2.93 -9.32 0.37
CA SER A 31 4.04 -10.14 -0.16
C SER A 31 3.75 -10.61 -1.58
N ASP A 32 2.54 -11.12 -1.84
CA ASP A 32 2.11 -11.56 -3.16
C ASP A 32 2.14 -10.41 -4.17
N ALA A 33 1.69 -9.22 -3.77
CA ALA A 33 1.73 -8.02 -4.61
C ALA A 33 3.18 -7.64 -4.97
N ILE A 34 4.09 -7.64 -4.00
CA ILE A 34 5.52 -7.36 -4.23
C ILE A 34 6.14 -8.37 -5.20
N THR A 35 5.89 -9.66 -4.98
CA THR A 35 6.38 -10.73 -5.86
C THR A 35 5.78 -10.60 -7.26
N SER A 36 4.46 -10.36 -7.37
CA SER A 36 3.78 -10.20 -8.66
C SER A 36 4.26 -8.98 -9.46
N ALA A 37 4.69 -7.93 -8.77
CA ALA A 37 5.28 -6.74 -9.37
C ALA A 37 6.75 -6.96 -9.81
N GLY A 38 7.30 -8.16 -9.59
CA GLY A 38 8.69 -8.49 -9.91
C GLY A 38 9.70 -7.73 -9.05
N LEU A 39 9.32 -7.38 -7.81
CA LEU A 39 10.20 -6.72 -6.82
C LEU A 39 10.75 -7.72 -5.79
N ASP A 40 11.05 -8.93 -6.27
CA ASP A 40 11.54 -10.06 -5.49
C ASP A 40 12.98 -9.88 -4.97
N GLU A 41 13.45 -10.84 -4.18
CA GLU A 41 14.74 -10.79 -3.49
C GLU A 41 15.92 -10.65 -4.46
N ALA A 42 15.86 -11.32 -5.61
CA ALA A 42 16.83 -11.14 -6.70
C ALA A 42 16.78 -9.71 -7.27
N THR A 43 15.58 -9.15 -7.42
CA THR A 43 15.43 -7.76 -7.84
C THR A 43 16.03 -6.78 -6.83
N GLN A 44 15.86 -7.02 -5.53
CA GLN A 44 16.47 -6.19 -4.48
C GLN A 44 17.99 -6.34 -4.43
N GLN A 45 18.52 -7.55 -4.59
CA GLN A 45 19.97 -7.81 -4.64
C GLN A 45 20.63 -7.16 -5.86
N ASN A 46 20.01 -7.24 -7.04
CA ASN A 46 20.50 -6.59 -8.25
C ASN A 46 20.50 -5.06 -8.14
N ALA A 47 19.57 -4.47 -7.36
CA ALA A 47 19.59 -3.04 -7.04
C ALA A 47 20.74 -2.69 -6.09
N ALA A 48 20.95 -3.50 -5.05
CA ALA A 48 22.05 -3.32 -4.09
C ALA A 48 23.44 -3.46 -4.75
N LEU A 49 23.55 -4.31 -5.77
CA LEU A 49 24.78 -4.52 -6.55
C LEU A 49 24.99 -3.47 -7.66
N GLY A 50 24.05 -2.52 -7.85
CA GLY A 50 24.15 -1.49 -8.88
C GLY A 50 24.05 -2.02 -10.32
N ILE A 51 23.49 -3.22 -10.50
CA ILE A 51 23.37 -3.89 -11.81
C ILE A 51 22.28 -3.23 -12.66
N TYR A 52 21.36 -2.48 -12.04
CA TYR A 52 20.35 -1.73 -12.77
C TYR A 52 20.91 -0.47 -13.37
N THR A 53 20.46 -0.19 -14.60
CA THR A 53 20.77 1.05 -15.29
C THR A 53 20.32 2.23 -14.42
N PRO A 54 21.05 3.36 -14.44
CA PRO A 54 20.73 4.54 -13.64
C PRO A 54 19.27 4.97 -13.75
N GLU A 55 18.68 4.84 -14.94
CA GLU A 55 17.29 5.22 -15.22
C GLU A 55 16.29 4.37 -14.43
N ARG A 56 16.55 3.06 -14.29
CA ARG A 56 15.70 2.15 -13.49
C ARG A 56 15.83 2.45 -12.00
N CYS A 57 17.02 2.81 -11.54
CA CYS A 57 17.23 3.24 -10.15
C CYS A 57 16.46 4.54 -9.83
N GLU A 58 16.48 5.52 -10.73
CA GLU A 58 15.73 6.77 -10.55
C GLU A 58 14.20 6.54 -10.64
N ALA A 59 13.73 5.65 -11.51
CA ALA A 59 12.32 5.27 -11.57
C ALA A 59 11.85 4.62 -10.26
N ILE A 60 12.65 3.70 -9.68
CA ILE A 60 12.34 3.05 -8.39
C ILE A 60 12.31 4.08 -7.25
N LYS A 61 13.30 4.98 -7.19
CA LYS A 61 13.33 6.05 -6.18
C LYS A 61 12.09 6.94 -6.27
N SER A 62 11.69 7.30 -7.49
CA SER A 62 10.51 8.13 -7.76
C SER A 62 9.22 7.41 -7.33
N TYR A 63 9.10 6.11 -7.62
CA TYR A 63 7.97 5.28 -7.18
C TYR A 63 7.88 5.19 -5.64
N ILE A 64 9.01 4.96 -4.96
CA ILE A 64 9.06 4.93 -3.48
C ILE A 64 8.63 6.27 -2.89
N ALA A 65 9.08 7.39 -3.48
CA ALA A 65 8.68 8.72 -3.04
C ALA A 65 7.16 8.94 -3.20
N ALA A 66 6.58 8.51 -4.33
CA ALA A 66 5.14 8.56 -4.57
C ALA A 66 4.36 7.73 -3.54
N CYS A 67 4.78 6.47 -3.29
CA CYS A 67 4.15 5.61 -2.29
C CYS A 67 4.21 6.21 -0.88
N ARG A 68 5.35 6.83 -0.52
CA ARG A 68 5.51 7.49 0.80
C ARG A 68 4.59 8.70 0.95
N ASN A 69 4.44 9.49 -0.11
CA ASN A 69 3.51 10.62 -0.14
C ASN A 69 2.05 10.15 -0.01
N GLU A 70 1.68 9.09 -0.73
CA GLU A 70 0.34 8.52 -0.65
C GLU A 70 0.04 7.92 0.73
N TYR A 71 1.02 7.26 1.36
CA TYR A 71 0.89 6.80 2.74
C TYR A 71 0.66 7.97 3.71
N LEU A 72 1.42 9.06 3.58
CA LEU A 72 1.25 10.25 4.42
C LEU A 72 -0.10 10.93 4.18
N ARG A 73 -0.59 10.98 2.93
CA ARG A 73 -1.93 11.45 2.58
C ARG A 73 -3.00 10.60 3.25
N CYS A 74 -2.94 9.28 3.08
CA CYS A 74 -3.87 8.34 3.71
C CYS A 74 -3.85 8.47 5.24
N LYS A 75 -2.67 8.58 5.85
CA LYS A 75 -2.52 8.80 7.29
C LYS A 75 -3.16 10.12 7.73
N GLY A 76 -2.95 11.20 6.98
CA GLY A 76 -3.57 12.50 7.23
C GLY A 76 -5.09 12.43 7.17
N LEU A 77 -5.65 11.77 6.15
CA LEU A 77 -7.09 11.57 6.01
C LEU A 77 -7.68 10.73 7.15
N ILE A 78 -7.00 9.68 7.57
CA ILE A 78 -7.45 8.84 8.69
C ILE A 78 -7.44 9.63 10.01
N LEU A 79 -6.41 10.44 10.24
CA LEU A 79 -6.34 11.31 11.42
C LEU A 79 -7.41 12.40 11.38
N ALA A 80 -7.61 13.04 10.23
CA ALA A 80 -8.64 14.06 10.03
C ALA A 80 -10.06 13.47 10.18
N ALA A 81 -10.29 12.23 9.72
CA ALA A 81 -11.54 11.52 9.93
C ALA A 81 -11.79 11.13 11.41
N GLN A 82 -10.74 11.08 12.23
CA GLN A 82 -10.86 10.93 13.69
C GLN A 82 -11.18 12.26 14.39
N THR A 83 -10.93 13.40 13.74
CA THR A 83 -11.18 14.77 14.21
C THR A 83 -12.15 15.47 13.25
N ASN A 84 -13.43 15.07 13.27
CA ASN A 84 -14.39 15.47 12.25
C ASN A 84 -14.73 16.98 12.30
N ASP A 85 -14.24 17.74 11.30
CA ASP A 85 -14.82 18.96 10.69
C ASP A 85 -13.88 19.55 9.60
N GLU A 86 -12.59 19.20 9.58
CA GLU A 86 -11.58 19.83 8.68
C GLU A 86 -11.17 18.96 7.47
N ALA A 87 -11.53 17.69 7.44
CA ALA A 87 -11.11 16.74 6.39
C ALA A 87 -11.64 17.09 4.99
N ASP A 88 -12.83 17.71 4.90
CA ASP A 88 -13.46 18.10 3.64
C ASP A 88 -12.86 19.37 3.01
N ALA A 89 -12.02 20.11 3.73
CA ALA A 89 -11.40 21.35 3.26
C ALA A 89 -10.08 21.15 2.49
N VAL A 90 -9.50 19.93 2.52
CA VAL A 90 -8.21 19.66 1.89
C VAL A 90 -8.39 19.36 0.40
N GLN A 91 -8.26 20.40 -0.43
CA GLN A 91 -8.19 20.24 -1.88
C GLN A 91 -6.85 19.58 -2.28
N PHE A 92 -6.95 18.45 -2.99
CA PHE A 92 -5.79 17.78 -3.57
C PHE A 92 -5.24 18.61 -4.73
N VAL A 93 -3.99 19.06 -4.60
CA VAL A 93 -3.24 19.66 -5.72
C VAL A 93 -2.28 18.60 -6.25
N ALA A 94 -2.58 18.06 -7.42
CA ALA A 94 -1.70 17.12 -8.09
C ALA A 94 -0.38 17.82 -8.46
N PRO A 95 0.79 17.21 -8.22
CA PRO A 95 2.03 17.71 -8.78
C PRO A 95 1.96 17.61 -10.32
N PRO A 96 2.60 18.53 -11.06
CA PRO A 96 2.61 18.49 -12.52
C PRO A 96 3.20 17.17 -13.00
N VAL A 97 2.48 16.50 -13.89
CA VAL A 97 2.96 15.30 -14.58
C VAL A 97 3.92 15.76 -15.69
N PRO A 98 5.17 15.26 -15.73
CA PRO A 98 6.07 15.55 -16.83
C PRO A 98 5.45 15.10 -18.16
N GLU A 99 5.44 15.97 -19.17
CA GLU A 99 4.93 15.62 -20.50
C GLU A 99 5.80 14.51 -21.14
N GLY A 100 5.16 13.43 -21.60
CA GLY A 100 5.81 12.39 -22.41
C GLY A 100 6.17 11.08 -21.72
N ILE A 101 5.58 10.77 -20.55
CA ILE A 101 5.59 9.41 -19.96
C ILE A 101 4.29 8.67 -20.29
#